data_AF-A0A442B3I9-F1
#
_entry.id   AF-A0A442B3I9-F1
#
_cell.length_a   1.000
_cell.length_b   1.000
_cell.length_c   1.000
_cell.angle_alpha   90.00
_cell.angle_beta   90.00
_cell.angle_gamma   90.00
#
_symmetry.space_group_name_H-M   'P 1'
#
loop_
_entity.id
_entity.type
_entity.pdbx_description
1 polymer ?
#
loop_
_entity_poly.entity_id
_entity_poly.type
_entity_poly.pdbx_seq_one_letter_code
_entity_poly.pdbx_strand_id
1 'polypeptide(L)'
;LPTGQNCEDSWITATGLATLTERLKFLVALRPGVTLPTFAARQTAALDRLSNGRLLLNVVVGGNPTELAGDGVFLPHDERYAQAQEFLTIWRGLVSGERVNFEGKHYRVENGRLDLLPLQEPPPLYFGGSSEVGQELAADLVDMYLTWGEPPAQVAGKIASAREKAARRGRKLRFGIRLHFIVRETEDEAWRAAERLISHVTGAQIENAQARFLKEMDSVGQRRMAELHGGRRDRLVVSPNLWAGVGLVRGGAGTALVGTPEQIVERIGEYQAIGIDTIIGSGYPHL
;
A
#
# COMPACT_ATOMS: atom_id res chain seq x y z
N LEU A 1 8.22 3.13 1.91
CA LEU A 1 9.22 3.03 0.83
C LEU A 1 8.58 2.29 -0.35
N PRO A 2 8.77 2.75 -1.60
CA PRO A 2 8.21 2.09 -2.78
C PRO A 2 8.88 0.73 -3.03
N THR A 3 8.26 -0.10 -3.84
CA THR A 3 8.75 -1.44 -4.20
C THR A 3 8.37 -1.74 -5.66
N GLY A 4 9.14 -2.62 -6.30
CA GLY A 4 8.90 -3.11 -7.66
C GLY A 4 10.14 -2.94 -8.53
N GLN A 5 10.10 -3.47 -9.76
CA GLN A 5 11.25 -3.54 -10.67
C GLN A 5 11.88 -2.16 -11.02
N ASN A 6 11.11 -1.08 -10.87
CA ASN A 6 11.54 0.29 -11.16
C ASN A 6 11.98 1.06 -9.90
N CYS A 7 12.24 0.38 -8.79
CA CYS A 7 12.61 0.97 -7.51
C CYS A 7 13.86 0.28 -6.95
N GLU A 8 14.64 1.00 -6.16
CA GLU A 8 15.62 0.37 -5.27
C GLU A 8 14.90 -0.53 -4.24
N ASP A 9 15.59 -1.56 -3.74
CA ASP A 9 15.00 -2.46 -2.77
C ASP A 9 14.67 -1.73 -1.46
N SER A 10 13.42 -1.88 -1.02
CA SER A 10 12.89 -1.13 0.12
C SER A 10 13.51 -1.55 1.46
N TRP A 11 13.95 -2.81 1.60
CA TRP A 11 14.57 -3.31 2.82
C TRP A 11 16.00 -2.79 2.97
N ILE A 12 16.76 -2.79 1.87
CA ILE A 12 18.12 -2.23 1.82
C ILE A 12 18.06 -0.72 2.11
N THR A 13 17.17 0.00 1.42
CA THR A 13 16.99 1.45 1.60
C THR A 13 16.62 1.77 3.06
N ALA A 14 15.66 1.05 3.64
CA ALA A 14 15.26 1.23 5.04
C ALA A 14 16.42 0.98 6.01
N THR A 15 17.22 -0.06 5.77
CA THR A 15 18.38 -0.41 6.61
C THR A 15 19.39 0.73 6.63
N GLY A 16 19.72 1.29 5.47
CA GLY A 16 20.64 2.43 5.35
C GLY A 16 20.11 3.69 6.07
N LEU A 17 18.81 3.99 5.94
CA LEU A 17 18.20 5.16 6.59
C LEU A 17 17.95 4.96 8.09
N ALA A 18 17.77 3.72 8.54
CA ALA A 18 17.51 3.41 9.94
C ALA A 18 18.68 3.79 10.84
N THR A 19 19.91 3.67 10.35
CA THR A 19 21.13 4.06 11.09
C THR A 19 21.34 5.58 11.15
N LEU A 20 20.66 6.33 10.29
CA LEU A 20 20.77 7.79 10.17
C LEU A 20 19.61 8.54 10.84
N THR A 21 18.68 7.84 11.46
CA THR A 21 17.46 8.43 12.04
C THR A 21 17.12 7.80 13.39
N GLU A 22 16.51 8.57 14.28
CA GLU A 22 16.18 8.11 15.63
C GLU A 22 14.71 7.72 15.82
N ARG A 23 13.80 8.40 15.12
CA ARG A 23 12.35 8.30 15.39
C ARG A 23 11.51 7.91 14.17
N LEU A 24 12.03 8.14 12.97
CA LEU A 24 11.30 7.86 11.73
C LEU A 24 11.02 6.36 11.62
N LYS A 25 9.77 5.98 11.36
CA LYS A 25 9.41 4.58 11.10
C LYS A 25 9.48 4.25 9.62
N PHE A 26 9.83 3.01 9.30
CA PHE A 26 10.02 2.55 7.94
C PHE A 26 8.95 1.57 7.54
N LEU A 27 8.01 2.02 6.70
CA LEU A 27 7.03 1.15 6.07
C LEU A 27 7.66 0.49 4.82
N VAL A 28 8.10 -0.75 4.96
CA VAL A 28 8.74 -1.55 3.88
C VAL A 28 7.76 -2.57 3.30
N ALA A 29 7.96 -2.97 2.05
CA ALA A 29 7.07 -3.92 1.40
C ALA A 29 7.44 -5.37 1.74
N LEU A 30 6.52 -6.10 2.35
CA LEU A 30 6.58 -7.55 2.53
C LEU A 30 5.89 -8.22 1.33
N ARG A 31 6.62 -9.07 0.60
CA ARG A 31 6.20 -9.61 -0.71
C ARG A 31 5.99 -11.13 -0.66
N PRO A 32 4.81 -11.63 -0.21
CA PRO A 32 4.49 -13.04 -0.32
C PRO A 32 4.65 -13.56 -1.75
N GLY A 33 5.09 -14.81 -1.90
CA GLY A 33 5.34 -15.43 -3.20
C GLY A 33 6.69 -15.11 -3.83
N VAL A 34 7.21 -13.90 -3.65
CA VAL A 34 8.54 -13.49 -4.17
C VAL A 34 9.68 -13.95 -3.26
N THR A 35 9.41 -14.11 -1.96
CA THR A 35 10.37 -14.62 -0.98
C THR A 35 9.75 -15.72 -0.11
N LEU A 36 10.59 -16.42 0.65
CA LEU A 36 10.15 -17.44 1.61
C LEU A 36 9.73 -16.78 2.94
N PRO A 37 8.66 -17.26 3.60
CA PRO A 37 8.17 -16.67 4.85
C PRO A 37 9.21 -16.72 5.98
N THR A 38 10.00 -17.80 6.04
CA THR A 38 11.09 -17.96 7.03
C THR A 38 12.25 -16.99 6.79
N PHE A 39 12.57 -16.69 5.52
CA PHE A 39 13.60 -15.72 5.17
C PHE A 39 13.13 -14.30 5.51
N ALA A 40 11.90 -13.95 5.13
CA ALA A 40 11.32 -12.64 5.44
C ALA A 40 11.16 -12.40 6.95
N ALA A 41 10.85 -13.45 7.73
CA ALA A 41 10.77 -13.37 9.18
C ALA A 41 12.15 -13.02 9.80
N ARG A 42 13.25 -13.59 9.27
CA ARG A 42 14.61 -13.20 9.69
C ARG A 42 14.95 -11.75 9.34
N GLN A 43 14.61 -11.32 8.12
CA GLN A 43 14.83 -9.91 7.71
C GLN A 43 14.02 -8.95 8.57
N THR A 44 12.78 -9.33 8.90
CA THR A 44 11.91 -8.58 9.81
C THR A 44 12.60 -8.38 11.16
N ALA A 45 13.02 -9.48 11.82
CA ALA A 45 13.68 -9.39 13.11
C ALA A 45 14.97 -8.55 13.05
N ALA A 46 15.77 -8.71 12.00
CA ALA A 46 17.01 -7.97 11.82
C ALA A 46 16.77 -6.45 11.69
N LEU A 47 15.89 -6.04 10.77
CA LEU A 47 15.61 -4.62 10.54
C LEU A 47 14.84 -3.98 11.70
N ASP A 48 13.92 -4.72 12.34
CA ASP A 48 13.23 -4.23 13.52
C ASP A 48 14.20 -3.94 14.68
N ARG A 49 15.14 -4.87 14.94
CA ARG A 49 16.19 -4.67 15.95
C ARG A 49 17.14 -3.54 15.57
N LEU A 50 17.63 -3.51 14.34
CA LEU A 50 18.56 -2.48 13.86
C LEU A 50 17.95 -1.08 13.87
N SER A 51 16.65 -1.00 13.59
CA SER A 51 15.89 0.26 13.68
C SER A 51 15.39 0.59 15.08
N ASN A 52 15.67 -0.24 16.10
CA ASN A 52 15.16 -0.07 17.46
C ASN A 52 13.62 -0.01 17.53
N GLY A 53 12.93 -0.97 16.91
CA GLY A 53 11.47 -1.10 16.95
C GLY A 53 10.73 -0.07 16.11
N ARG A 54 11.29 0.29 14.95
CA ARG A 54 10.72 1.27 14.03
C ARG A 54 10.29 0.68 12.69
N LEU A 55 10.23 -0.65 12.58
CA LEU A 55 9.82 -1.34 11.37
C LEU A 55 8.29 -1.38 11.27
N LEU A 56 7.77 -1.03 10.10
CA LEU A 56 6.38 -1.26 9.71
C LEU A 56 6.38 -2.07 8.41
N LEU A 57 5.44 -3.00 8.26
CA LEU A 57 5.41 -3.90 7.11
C LEU A 57 4.13 -3.71 6.33
N ASN A 58 4.26 -3.34 5.05
CA ASN A 58 3.14 -3.32 4.11
C ASN A 58 3.14 -4.60 3.27
N VAL A 59 2.15 -5.46 3.45
CA VAL A 59 1.98 -6.67 2.65
C VAL A 59 1.59 -6.27 1.22
N VAL A 60 2.28 -6.82 0.22
CA VAL A 60 2.04 -6.56 -1.19
C VAL A 60 2.00 -7.88 -1.96
N VAL A 61 0.79 -8.42 -2.14
CA VAL A 61 0.51 -9.70 -2.82
C VAL A 61 0.82 -9.66 -4.33
N GLY A 62 0.83 -8.46 -4.92
CA GLY A 62 1.14 -8.23 -6.34
C GLY A 62 -0.12 -8.13 -7.21
N GLY A 63 -0.16 -7.06 -8.01
CA GLY A 63 -1.29 -6.71 -8.89
C GLY A 63 -0.92 -6.53 -10.35
N ASN A 64 0.31 -6.91 -10.73
CA ASN A 64 0.81 -6.92 -12.10
C ASN A 64 1.39 -8.31 -12.40
N PRO A 65 0.63 -9.22 -13.02
CA PRO A 65 1.12 -10.54 -13.40
C PRO A 65 2.36 -10.52 -14.30
N THR A 66 2.56 -9.50 -15.15
CA THR A 66 3.76 -9.37 -15.99
C THR A 66 5.00 -9.09 -15.14
N GLU A 67 4.90 -8.18 -14.17
CA GLU A 67 5.98 -7.92 -13.20
C GLU A 67 6.28 -9.17 -12.36
N LEU A 68 5.22 -9.81 -11.84
CA LEU A 68 5.33 -11.02 -11.03
C LEU A 68 5.98 -12.18 -11.80
N ALA A 69 5.69 -12.35 -13.09
CA ALA A 69 6.36 -13.34 -13.93
C ALA A 69 7.87 -13.08 -14.03
N GLY A 70 8.29 -11.81 -14.05
CA GLY A 70 9.71 -11.43 -13.98
C GLY A 70 10.37 -11.80 -12.64
N ASP A 71 9.59 -11.82 -11.55
CA ASP A 71 10.01 -12.32 -10.22
C ASP A 71 9.87 -13.86 -10.10
N GLY A 72 9.42 -14.55 -11.15
CA GLY A 72 9.19 -16.01 -11.16
C GLY A 72 7.87 -16.46 -10.53
N VAL A 73 6.91 -15.55 -10.30
CA VAL A 73 5.59 -15.84 -9.72
C VAL A 73 4.52 -15.88 -10.82
N PHE A 74 3.88 -17.04 -10.98
CA PHE A 74 2.89 -17.29 -12.06
C PHE A 74 1.47 -17.59 -11.54
N LEU A 75 1.21 -17.38 -10.26
CA LEU A 75 -0.07 -17.71 -9.65
C LEU A 75 -1.21 -16.76 -10.11
N PRO A 76 -2.42 -17.30 -10.38
CA PRO A 76 -3.62 -16.51 -10.62
C PRO A 76 -3.98 -15.59 -9.44
N HIS A 77 -4.79 -14.56 -9.70
CA HIS A 77 -5.15 -13.52 -8.72
C HIS A 77 -5.51 -14.07 -7.33
N ASP A 78 -6.54 -14.91 -7.25
CA ASP A 78 -7.05 -15.45 -5.97
C ASP A 78 -6.05 -16.40 -5.30
N GLU A 79 -5.31 -17.20 -6.09
CA GLU A 79 -4.28 -18.09 -5.56
C GLU A 79 -3.12 -17.34 -4.91
N ARG A 80 -2.82 -16.11 -5.36
CA ARG A 80 -1.84 -15.26 -4.69
C ARG A 80 -2.30 -14.83 -3.30
N TYR A 81 -3.59 -14.61 -3.09
CA TYR A 81 -4.12 -14.30 -1.74
C TYR A 81 -4.08 -15.53 -0.84
N ALA A 82 -4.39 -16.73 -1.35
CA ALA A 82 -4.24 -17.97 -0.61
C ALA A 82 -2.77 -18.22 -0.20
N GLN A 83 -1.83 -18.04 -1.14
CA GLN A 83 -0.40 -18.10 -0.85
C GLN A 83 0.01 -17.05 0.19
N ALA A 84 -0.50 -15.82 0.10
CA ALA A 84 -0.21 -14.77 1.06
C ALA A 84 -0.73 -15.11 2.47
N GLN A 85 -1.89 -15.77 2.58
CA GLN A 85 -2.42 -16.22 3.85
C GLN A 85 -1.51 -17.27 4.51
N GLU A 86 -1.06 -18.28 3.76
CA GLU A 86 -0.08 -19.26 4.27
C GLU A 86 1.23 -18.58 4.69
N PHE A 87 1.77 -17.70 3.82
CA PHE A 87 2.99 -16.95 4.08
C PHE A 87 2.90 -16.17 5.40
N LEU A 88 1.82 -15.41 5.59
CA LEU A 88 1.64 -14.56 6.77
C LEU A 88 1.37 -15.37 8.03
N THR A 89 0.72 -16.52 7.92
CA THR A 89 0.52 -17.45 9.04
C THR A 89 1.87 -17.96 9.54
N ILE A 90 2.73 -18.45 8.63
CA ILE A 90 4.09 -18.90 8.97
C ILE A 90 4.91 -17.73 9.53
N TRP A 91 4.94 -16.59 8.83
CA TRP A 91 5.70 -15.43 9.24
C TRP A 91 5.29 -14.97 10.64
N ARG A 92 3.99 -14.90 10.95
CA ARG A 92 3.46 -14.43 12.23
C ARG A 92 3.84 -15.36 13.39
N GLY A 93 3.78 -16.67 13.20
CA GLY A 93 4.24 -17.62 14.22
C GLY A 93 5.73 -17.43 14.51
N LEU A 94 6.56 -17.35 13.46
CA LEU A 94 8.01 -17.18 13.59
C LEU A 94 8.41 -15.89 14.32
N VAL A 95 7.84 -14.75 13.94
CA VAL A 95 8.18 -13.46 14.57
C VAL A 95 7.62 -13.33 15.99
N SER A 96 6.62 -14.12 16.35
CA SER A 96 6.11 -14.26 17.72
C SER A 96 6.93 -15.23 18.58
N GLY A 97 7.99 -15.81 18.04
CA GLY A 97 8.88 -16.75 18.75
C GLY A 97 8.37 -18.18 18.84
N GLU A 98 7.35 -18.53 18.06
CA GLU A 98 6.84 -19.90 17.99
C GLU A 98 7.79 -20.80 17.19
N ARG A 99 7.73 -22.09 17.50
CA ARG A 99 8.27 -23.13 16.62
C ARG A 99 7.17 -23.55 15.64
N VAL A 100 7.37 -23.25 14.37
CA VAL A 100 6.38 -23.46 13.31
C VAL A 100 6.66 -24.76 12.56
N ASN A 101 5.66 -25.66 12.57
CA ASN A 101 5.51 -26.72 11.59
C ASN A 101 4.28 -26.39 10.75
N PHE A 102 4.42 -26.36 9.43
CA PHE A 102 3.34 -25.97 8.51
C PHE A 102 3.39 -26.83 7.26
N GLU A 103 2.25 -27.35 6.82
CA GLU A 103 2.10 -28.10 5.58
C GLU A 103 0.85 -27.58 4.86
N GLY A 104 1.05 -26.63 3.96
CA GLY A 104 0.00 -26.03 3.13
C GLY A 104 0.21 -26.34 1.65
N LYS A 105 -0.62 -25.72 0.81
CA LYS A 105 -0.56 -25.88 -0.65
C LYS A 105 0.70 -25.24 -1.23
N HIS A 106 1.14 -24.12 -0.67
CA HIS A 106 2.23 -23.32 -1.23
C HIS A 106 3.54 -23.44 -0.43
N TYR A 107 3.45 -23.70 0.87
CA TYR A 107 4.61 -23.80 1.73
C TYR A 107 4.60 -25.04 2.61
N ARG A 108 5.78 -25.62 2.81
CA ARG A 108 6.06 -26.61 3.84
C ARG A 108 7.21 -26.11 4.70
N VAL A 109 7.02 -26.07 6.00
CA VAL A 109 8.02 -25.65 6.99
C VAL A 109 8.07 -26.70 8.08
N GLU A 110 9.27 -27.20 8.36
CA GLU A 110 9.53 -28.15 9.43
C GLU A 110 10.48 -27.52 10.45
N ASN A 111 10.08 -27.53 11.72
CA ASN A 111 10.82 -26.98 12.84
C ASN A 111 11.34 -25.54 12.62
N GLY A 112 10.58 -24.72 11.88
CA GLY A 112 10.89 -23.32 11.67
C GLY A 112 10.93 -22.57 13.00
N ARG A 113 11.95 -21.74 13.21
CA ARG A 113 12.06 -20.87 14.39
C ARG A 113 12.92 -19.65 14.07
N LEU A 114 12.79 -18.63 14.92
CA LEU A 114 13.74 -17.52 14.98
C LEU A 114 14.43 -17.53 16.34
N ASP A 115 15.76 -17.52 16.33
CA ASP A 115 16.57 -17.40 17.56
C ASP A 115 16.79 -15.93 17.95
N LEU A 116 16.63 -15.01 17.00
CA LEU A 116 16.63 -13.57 17.22
C LEU A 116 15.24 -13.02 16.90
N LEU A 117 14.50 -12.61 17.93
CA LEU A 117 13.16 -12.04 17.79
C LEU A 117 13.22 -10.53 17.52
N PRO A 118 12.23 -9.98 16.79
CA PRO A 118 12.03 -8.53 16.74
C PRO A 118 11.85 -7.94 18.15
N LEU A 119 12.08 -6.63 18.27
CA LEU A 119 11.77 -5.87 19.49
C LEU A 119 10.27 -5.59 19.61
N GLN A 120 9.58 -5.44 18.48
CA GLN A 120 8.12 -5.29 18.45
C GLN A 120 7.43 -6.65 18.50
N GLU A 121 6.36 -6.77 19.29
CA GLU A 121 5.65 -8.04 19.52
C GLU A 121 4.19 -8.01 19.04
N PRO A 122 3.88 -8.55 17.83
CA PRO A 122 4.76 -8.61 16.67
C PRO A 122 4.86 -7.25 15.95
N PRO A 123 5.76 -7.08 14.97
CA PRO A 123 5.80 -5.88 14.13
C PRO A 123 4.47 -5.64 13.38
N PRO A 124 3.93 -4.40 13.33
CA PRO A 124 2.65 -4.10 12.72
C PRO A 124 2.57 -4.41 11.22
N LEU A 125 1.49 -5.08 10.81
CA LEU A 125 1.15 -5.34 9.42
C LEU A 125 0.14 -4.32 8.88
N TYR A 126 0.48 -3.78 7.73
CA TYR A 126 -0.32 -2.91 6.89
C TYR A 126 -0.65 -3.69 5.62
N PHE A 127 -1.83 -3.48 5.06
CA PHE A 127 -2.18 -4.09 3.78
C PHE A 127 -3.25 -3.27 3.07
N GLY A 128 -3.12 -3.16 1.75
CA GLY A 128 -4.16 -2.61 0.89
C GLY A 128 -4.70 -3.65 -0.06
N GLY A 129 -6.03 -3.74 -0.16
CA GLY A 129 -6.71 -4.65 -1.07
C GLY A 129 -8.17 -4.26 -1.23
N SER A 130 -8.54 -3.77 -2.42
CA SER A 130 -9.91 -3.33 -2.70
C SER A 130 -10.84 -4.45 -3.18
N SER A 131 -10.31 -5.64 -3.46
CA SER A 131 -11.09 -6.83 -3.80
C SER A 131 -11.74 -7.44 -2.55
N GLU A 132 -12.78 -8.25 -2.75
CA GLU A 132 -13.46 -8.95 -1.65
C GLU A 132 -12.48 -9.83 -0.87
N VAL A 133 -11.74 -10.69 -1.57
CA VAL A 133 -10.70 -11.56 -0.98
C VAL A 133 -9.60 -10.76 -0.28
N GLY A 134 -9.24 -9.57 -0.79
CA GLY A 134 -8.27 -8.70 -0.13
C GLY A 134 -8.80 -8.13 1.19
N GLN A 135 -10.07 -7.73 1.24
CA GLN A 135 -10.68 -7.27 2.48
C GLN A 135 -10.84 -8.39 3.50
N GLU A 136 -11.13 -9.62 3.06
CA GLU A 136 -11.15 -10.80 3.94
C GLU A 136 -9.75 -11.06 4.54
N LEU A 137 -8.70 -11.08 3.71
CA LEU A 137 -7.31 -11.22 4.17
C LEU A 137 -6.94 -10.13 5.19
N ALA A 138 -7.34 -8.89 4.94
CA ALA A 138 -7.11 -7.77 5.85
C ALA A 138 -7.80 -8.01 7.20
N ALA A 139 -9.08 -8.38 7.16
CA ALA A 139 -9.88 -8.67 8.34
C ALA A 139 -9.31 -9.81 9.19
N ASP A 140 -8.63 -10.78 8.57
CA ASP A 140 -7.99 -11.91 9.26
C ASP A 140 -6.63 -11.55 9.88
N LEU A 141 -5.74 -10.89 9.13
CA LEU A 141 -4.31 -10.94 9.45
C LEU A 141 -3.62 -9.60 9.67
N VAL A 142 -4.23 -8.45 9.37
CA VAL A 142 -3.50 -7.16 9.44
C VAL A 142 -4.00 -6.25 10.53
N ASP A 143 -3.20 -5.25 10.87
CA ASP A 143 -3.48 -4.27 11.92
C ASP A 143 -3.98 -2.94 11.32
N MET A 144 -3.52 -2.61 10.11
CA MET A 144 -3.89 -1.42 9.36
C MET A 144 -4.36 -1.79 7.95
N TYR A 145 -5.61 -1.43 7.62
CA TYR A 145 -6.11 -1.48 6.24
C TYR A 145 -5.81 -0.15 5.53
N LEU A 146 -5.03 -0.23 4.46
CA LEU A 146 -4.68 0.91 3.61
C LEU A 146 -5.61 0.98 2.39
N THR A 147 -6.11 2.17 2.11
CA THR A 147 -7.00 2.41 0.98
C THR A 147 -6.51 3.55 0.10
N TRP A 148 -6.92 3.55 -1.17
CA TRP A 148 -6.61 4.63 -2.10
C TRP A 148 -7.44 5.88 -1.82
N GLY A 149 -6.90 7.04 -2.20
CA GLY A 149 -7.59 8.32 -2.21
C GLY A 149 -8.75 8.35 -3.21
N GLU A 150 -9.90 7.87 -2.80
CA GLU A 150 -11.16 7.98 -3.55
C GLU A 150 -12.04 9.07 -2.90
N PRO A 151 -13.13 9.53 -3.55
CA PRO A 151 -14.06 10.47 -2.92
C PRO A 151 -14.54 9.97 -1.54
N PRO A 152 -14.71 10.84 -0.52
CA PRO A 152 -14.97 10.43 0.86
C PRO A 152 -16.10 9.41 1.03
N ALA A 153 -17.22 9.57 0.30
CA ALA A 153 -18.34 8.64 0.33
C ALA A 153 -17.96 7.22 -0.14
N GLN A 154 -17.10 7.10 -1.16
CA GLN A 154 -16.63 5.80 -1.65
C GLN A 154 -15.67 5.15 -0.66
N VAL A 155 -14.83 5.96 0.00
CA VAL A 155 -13.93 5.49 1.06
C VAL A 155 -14.73 5.01 2.27
N ALA A 156 -15.78 5.74 2.67
CA ALA A 156 -16.65 5.36 3.78
C ALA A 156 -17.26 3.96 3.58
N GLY A 157 -17.76 3.65 2.39
CA GLY A 157 -18.30 2.32 2.05
C GLY A 157 -17.26 1.20 2.21
N LYS A 158 -16.04 1.41 1.72
CA LYS A 158 -14.95 0.41 1.87
C LYS A 158 -14.53 0.22 3.33
N ILE A 159 -14.40 1.30 4.09
CA ILE A 159 -14.06 1.23 5.52
C ILE A 159 -15.14 0.48 6.29
N ALA A 160 -16.42 0.78 6.03
CA ALA A 160 -17.54 0.11 6.68
C ALA A 160 -17.51 -1.41 6.41
N SER A 161 -17.32 -1.81 5.16
CA SER A 161 -17.23 -3.24 4.78
C SER A 161 -16.05 -3.95 5.45
N ALA A 162 -14.84 -3.39 5.38
CA ALA A 162 -13.65 -3.98 6.00
C ALA A 162 -13.78 -4.03 7.55
N ARG A 163 -14.38 -3.00 8.15
CA ARG A 163 -14.66 -2.96 9.60
C ARG A 163 -15.63 -4.05 10.02
N GLU A 164 -16.71 -4.25 9.27
CA GLU A 164 -17.69 -5.31 9.53
C GLU A 164 -17.04 -6.70 9.45
N LYS A 165 -16.26 -6.95 8.39
CA LYS A 165 -15.53 -8.23 8.21
C LYS A 165 -14.57 -8.53 9.36
N ALA A 166 -13.86 -7.52 9.86
CA ALA A 166 -12.99 -7.66 11.02
C ALA A 166 -13.79 -7.89 12.31
N ALA A 167 -14.90 -7.18 12.50
CA ALA A 167 -15.76 -7.31 13.68
C ALA A 167 -16.37 -8.71 13.80
N ARG A 168 -16.79 -9.34 12.68
CA ARG A 168 -17.26 -10.73 12.64
C ARG A 168 -16.22 -11.75 13.14
N ARG A 169 -14.94 -11.37 13.16
CA ARG A 169 -13.81 -12.17 13.65
C ARG A 169 -13.32 -11.74 15.04
N GLY A 170 -14.05 -10.83 15.70
CA GLY A 170 -13.64 -10.27 16.99
C GLY A 170 -12.42 -9.36 16.92
N ARG A 171 -12.02 -8.90 15.72
CA ARG A 171 -10.85 -8.03 15.51
C ARG A 171 -11.26 -6.59 15.24
N LYS A 172 -10.34 -5.65 15.48
CA LYS A 172 -10.48 -4.24 15.12
C LYS A 172 -9.36 -3.87 14.17
N LEU A 173 -9.71 -3.19 13.07
CA LEU A 173 -8.75 -2.61 12.13
C LEU A 173 -8.56 -1.13 12.39
N ARG A 174 -7.33 -0.65 12.20
CA ARG A 174 -7.05 0.76 11.92
C ARG A 174 -7.10 1.00 10.41
N PHE A 175 -7.31 2.25 10.01
CA PHE A 175 -7.48 2.59 8.61
C PHE A 175 -6.55 3.73 8.20
N GLY A 176 -5.87 3.52 7.07
CA GLY A 176 -5.01 4.53 6.47
C GLY A 176 -5.36 4.79 5.01
N ILE A 177 -4.97 5.96 4.52
CA ILE A 177 -5.23 6.38 3.14
C ILE A 177 -3.94 6.82 2.44
N ARG A 178 -3.80 6.49 1.16
CA ARG A 178 -2.70 6.96 0.31
C ARG A 178 -3.14 8.17 -0.50
N LEU A 179 -2.55 9.33 -0.24
CA LEU A 179 -2.85 10.59 -0.92
C LEU A 179 -1.58 11.32 -1.35
N HIS A 180 -1.60 11.90 -2.56
CA HIS A 180 -0.61 12.90 -2.96
C HIS A 180 -1.03 14.29 -2.47
N PHE A 181 -0.08 15.20 -2.29
CA PHE A 181 -0.36 16.56 -1.84
C PHE A 181 0.24 17.60 -2.78
N ILE A 182 -0.56 18.61 -3.13
CA ILE A 182 -0.13 19.81 -3.86
C ILE A 182 -0.66 21.02 -3.07
N VAL A 183 0.11 21.42 -2.06
CA VAL A 183 -0.27 22.49 -1.12
C VAL A 183 0.48 23.77 -1.47
N ARG A 184 -0.21 24.91 -1.60
CA ARG A 184 0.37 26.24 -1.86
C ARG A 184 -0.31 27.30 -1.01
N GLU A 185 0.23 28.52 -0.98
CA GLU A 185 -0.31 29.61 -0.17
C GLU A 185 -1.70 30.06 -0.64
N THR A 186 -1.93 30.02 -1.95
CA THR A 186 -3.24 30.32 -2.55
C THR A 186 -3.77 29.14 -3.36
N GLU A 187 -5.11 29.08 -3.49
CA GLU A 187 -5.78 28.05 -4.28
C GLU A 187 -5.32 28.08 -5.75
N ASP A 188 -5.25 29.27 -6.34
CA ASP A 188 -4.78 29.47 -7.71
C ASP A 188 -3.36 28.93 -7.94
N GLU A 189 -2.45 29.13 -6.99
CA GLU A 189 -1.09 28.57 -7.07
C GLU A 189 -1.09 27.05 -6.99
N ALA A 190 -1.93 26.47 -6.14
CA ALA A 190 -2.04 25.02 -6.01
C ALA A 190 -2.52 24.39 -7.32
N TRP A 191 -3.57 24.96 -7.93
CA TRP A 191 -4.09 24.48 -9.21
C TRP A 191 -3.11 24.71 -10.36
N ARG A 192 -2.43 25.86 -10.43
CA ARG A 192 -1.34 26.07 -11.40
C ARG A 192 -0.23 25.04 -11.23
N ALA A 193 0.12 24.67 -9.99
CA ALA A 193 1.12 23.64 -9.73
C ALA A 193 0.65 22.24 -10.18
N ALA A 194 -0.64 21.91 -10.00
CA ALA A 194 -1.22 20.67 -10.50
C ALA A 194 -1.19 20.59 -12.03
N GLU A 195 -1.60 21.65 -12.73
CA GLU A 195 -1.50 21.72 -14.19
C GLU A 195 -0.06 21.64 -14.69
N ARG A 196 0.85 22.36 -14.04
CA ARG A 196 2.29 22.31 -14.35
C ARG A 196 2.87 20.90 -14.17
N LEU A 197 2.40 20.13 -13.20
CA LEU A 197 2.88 18.76 -12.96
C LEU A 197 2.64 17.84 -14.16
N ILE A 198 1.53 18.04 -14.88
CA ILE A 198 1.16 17.21 -16.04
C ILE A 198 1.38 17.92 -17.38
N SER A 199 2.01 19.11 -17.40
CA SER A 199 2.14 19.93 -18.61
C SER A 199 2.99 19.29 -19.71
N HIS A 200 3.89 18.37 -19.34
CA HIS A 200 4.75 17.64 -20.27
C HIS A 200 4.24 16.24 -20.59
N VAL A 201 3.12 15.82 -20.00
CA VAL A 201 2.49 14.55 -20.33
C VAL A 201 1.83 14.71 -21.70
N THR A 202 2.05 13.81 -22.65
CA THR A 202 1.39 13.84 -23.96
C THR A 202 0.13 12.97 -23.99
N GLY A 203 -0.75 13.17 -24.98
CA GLY A 203 -1.90 12.26 -25.19
C GLY A 203 -1.47 10.81 -25.38
N ALA A 204 -0.45 10.58 -26.22
CA ALA A 204 0.11 9.26 -26.45
C ALA A 204 0.69 8.61 -25.18
N GLN A 205 1.31 9.37 -24.29
CA GLN A 205 1.78 8.85 -23.00
C GLN A 205 0.63 8.41 -22.09
N ILE A 206 -0.49 9.15 -22.09
CA ILE A 206 -1.69 8.74 -21.35
C ILE A 206 -2.26 7.46 -21.95
N GLU A 207 -2.49 7.43 -23.26
CA GLU A 207 -3.04 6.26 -23.95
C GLU A 207 -2.19 5.00 -23.70
N ASN A 208 -0.86 5.12 -23.82
CA ASN A 208 0.07 4.02 -23.54
C ASN A 208 0.00 3.58 -22.08
N ALA A 209 -0.05 4.51 -21.13
CA ALA A 209 -0.16 4.18 -19.71
C ALA A 209 -1.48 3.48 -19.39
N GLN A 210 -2.61 3.97 -19.92
CA GLN A 210 -3.93 3.37 -19.72
C GLN A 210 -4.01 1.98 -20.37
N ALA A 211 -3.50 1.84 -21.60
CA ALA A 211 -3.45 0.53 -22.28
C ALA A 211 -2.60 -0.47 -21.50
N ARG A 212 -1.47 -0.04 -20.93
CA ARG A 212 -0.63 -0.87 -20.07
C ARG A 212 -1.37 -1.30 -18.81
N PHE A 213 -2.02 -0.36 -18.11
CA PHE A 213 -2.77 -0.69 -16.90
C PHE A 213 -3.90 -1.70 -17.16
N LEU A 214 -4.60 -1.57 -18.29
CA LEU A 214 -5.67 -2.51 -18.66
C LEU A 214 -5.15 -3.90 -19.07
N LYS A 215 -3.96 -3.98 -19.68
CA LYS A 215 -3.38 -5.24 -20.17
C LYS A 215 -2.59 -6.00 -19.12
N GLU A 216 -1.84 -5.30 -18.29
CA GLU A 216 -0.85 -5.90 -17.38
C GLU A 216 -1.31 -5.98 -15.93
N MET A 217 -2.41 -5.33 -15.54
CA MET A 217 -2.82 -5.28 -14.13
C MET A 217 -4.16 -5.96 -13.88
N ASP A 218 -4.20 -6.79 -12.84
CA ASP A 218 -5.42 -7.46 -12.35
C ASP A 218 -5.89 -6.89 -11.00
N SER A 219 -5.26 -5.82 -10.52
CA SER A 219 -5.62 -5.13 -9.27
C SER A 219 -6.96 -4.38 -9.36
N VAL A 220 -7.92 -4.77 -8.52
CA VAL A 220 -9.19 -4.04 -8.34
C VAL A 220 -8.96 -2.59 -7.91
N GLY A 221 -8.01 -2.36 -6.98
CA GLY A 221 -7.73 -1.01 -6.49
C GLY A 221 -7.20 -0.08 -7.59
N GLN A 222 -6.29 -0.57 -8.42
CA GLN A 222 -5.75 0.22 -9.53
C GLN A 222 -6.82 0.51 -10.60
N ARG A 223 -7.69 -0.46 -10.90
CA ARG A 223 -8.81 -0.30 -11.83
C ARG A 223 -9.74 0.84 -11.38
N ARG A 224 -10.12 0.85 -10.10
CA ARG A 224 -10.94 1.93 -9.51
C ARG A 224 -10.29 3.30 -9.67
N MET A 225 -8.97 3.40 -9.49
CA MET A 225 -8.25 4.66 -9.69
C MET A 225 -8.29 5.13 -11.14
N ALA A 226 -8.15 4.22 -12.10
CA ALA A 226 -8.24 4.56 -13.52
C ALA A 226 -9.67 5.00 -13.92
N GLU A 227 -10.70 4.37 -13.35
CA GLU A 227 -12.11 4.71 -13.59
C GLU A 227 -12.48 6.12 -13.12
N LEU A 228 -11.77 6.68 -12.14
CA LEU A 228 -12.03 8.04 -11.64
C LEU A 228 -11.86 9.11 -12.73
N HIS A 229 -10.91 8.93 -13.64
CA HIS A 229 -10.61 9.90 -14.71
C HIS A 229 -10.87 9.34 -16.11
N GLY A 230 -10.90 8.01 -16.29
CA GLY A 230 -11.20 7.35 -17.57
C GLY A 230 -10.23 7.72 -18.70
N GLY A 231 -8.96 8.01 -18.36
CA GLY A 231 -7.95 8.52 -19.30
C GLY A 231 -8.16 9.96 -19.79
N ARG A 232 -9.14 10.70 -19.26
CA ARG A 232 -9.51 12.03 -19.76
C ARG A 232 -8.93 13.17 -18.91
N ARG A 233 -8.38 14.18 -19.59
CA ARG A 233 -7.84 15.39 -18.95
C ARG A 233 -8.89 16.40 -18.50
N ASP A 234 -10.05 16.39 -19.12
CA ASP A 234 -11.15 17.31 -18.79
C ASP A 234 -11.97 16.85 -17.58
N ARG A 235 -11.59 15.73 -16.94
CA ARG A 235 -12.28 15.15 -15.79
C ARG A 235 -11.31 14.68 -14.71
N LEU A 236 -10.46 15.60 -14.24
CA LEU A 236 -9.47 15.27 -13.22
C LEU A 236 -9.91 15.64 -11.80
N VAL A 237 -10.84 16.57 -11.61
CA VAL A 237 -11.38 16.86 -10.27
C VAL A 237 -12.52 15.89 -9.98
N VAL A 238 -12.31 14.96 -9.04
CA VAL A 238 -13.21 13.83 -8.77
C VAL A 238 -13.99 14.00 -7.47
N SER A 239 -13.58 14.96 -6.64
CA SER A 239 -14.21 15.45 -5.41
C SER A 239 -13.62 16.84 -5.11
N PRO A 240 -14.22 17.69 -4.25
CA PRO A 240 -13.63 18.97 -3.87
C PRO A 240 -12.16 18.84 -3.47
N ASN A 241 -11.28 19.58 -4.14
CA ASN A 241 -9.81 19.54 -3.97
C ASN A 241 -9.14 18.18 -4.21
N LEU A 242 -9.87 17.15 -4.67
CA LEU A 242 -9.32 15.82 -4.96
C LEU A 242 -9.14 15.65 -6.47
N TRP A 243 -7.88 15.65 -6.90
CA TRP A 243 -7.48 15.67 -8.30
C TRP A 243 -6.78 14.38 -8.73
N ALA A 244 -7.31 13.71 -9.75
CA ALA A 244 -6.85 12.44 -10.29
C ALA A 244 -5.75 12.56 -11.36
N GLY A 245 -5.26 13.77 -11.65
CA GLY A 245 -4.26 13.99 -12.72
C GLY A 245 -2.93 13.29 -12.49
N VAL A 246 -2.53 13.07 -11.23
CA VAL A 246 -1.33 12.29 -10.87
C VAL A 246 -1.43 10.83 -11.37
N GLY A 247 -2.64 10.28 -11.48
CA GLY A 247 -2.91 8.91 -11.92
C GLY A 247 -2.93 8.72 -13.43
N LEU A 248 -2.83 9.79 -14.24
CA LEU A 248 -2.92 9.70 -15.71
C LEU A 248 -1.85 8.78 -16.32
N VAL A 249 -0.63 8.85 -15.78
CA VAL A 249 0.53 8.07 -16.26
C VAL A 249 1.22 7.25 -15.18
N ARG A 250 1.05 7.64 -13.90
CA ARG A 250 1.75 7.01 -12.78
C ARG A 250 0.90 5.88 -12.20
N GLY A 251 1.50 4.72 -11.98
CA GLY A 251 0.93 3.67 -11.14
C GLY A 251 1.00 4.04 -9.64
N GLY A 252 0.10 3.50 -8.82
CA GLY A 252 0.08 3.79 -7.39
C GLY A 252 -0.91 4.90 -7.02
N ALA A 253 -0.48 5.95 -6.31
CA ALA A 253 -1.38 6.98 -5.81
C ALA A 253 -2.10 7.69 -6.97
N GLY A 254 -3.38 7.39 -7.16
CA GLY A 254 -4.15 7.88 -8.30
C GLY A 254 -4.75 9.27 -8.10
N THR A 255 -4.64 9.87 -6.92
CA THR A 255 -5.21 11.19 -6.60
C THR A 255 -4.32 12.03 -5.68
N ALA A 256 -4.49 13.35 -5.79
CA ALA A 256 -3.84 14.37 -4.97
C ALA A 256 -4.89 15.28 -4.33
N LEU A 257 -4.65 15.68 -3.08
CA LEU A 257 -5.32 16.85 -2.50
C LEU A 257 -4.59 18.13 -2.96
N VAL A 258 -5.32 19.06 -3.57
CA VAL A 258 -4.83 20.30 -4.18
C VAL A 258 -5.53 21.50 -3.55
N GLY A 259 -4.78 22.41 -2.93
CA GLY A 259 -5.37 23.61 -2.30
C GLY A 259 -4.44 24.32 -1.32
N THR A 260 -5.01 25.24 -0.53
CA THR A 260 -4.33 25.92 0.58
C THR A 260 -4.18 25.00 1.81
N PRO A 261 -3.30 25.29 2.78
CA PRO A 261 -3.20 24.49 4.00
C PRO A 261 -4.55 24.26 4.70
N GLU A 262 -5.41 25.28 4.75
CA GLU A 262 -6.72 25.24 5.39
C GLU A 262 -7.67 24.29 4.64
N GLN A 263 -7.72 24.38 3.31
CA GLN A 263 -8.51 23.48 2.48
C GLN A 263 -8.03 22.03 2.62
N ILE A 264 -6.72 21.80 2.67
CA ILE A 264 -6.14 20.46 2.82
C ILE A 264 -6.49 19.87 4.18
N VAL A 265 -6.41 20.66 5.26
CA VAL A 265 -6.82 20.24 6.61
C VAL A 265 -8.30 19.90 6.63
N GLU A 266 -9.15 20.71 5.98
CA GLU A 266 -10.59 20.43 5.87
C GLU A 266 -10.86 19.07 5.20
N ARG A 267 -10.24 18.80 4.05
CA ARG A 267 -10.40 17.52 3.34
C ARG A 267 -9.80 16.33 4.09
N ILE A 268 -8.69 16.53 4.81
CA ILE A 268 -8.17 15.51 5.74
C ILE A 268 -9.21 15.22 6.84
N GLY A 269 -9.85 16.25 7.37
CA GLY A 269 -10.92 16.14 8.37
C GLY A 269 -12.09 15.28 7.91
N GLU A 270 -12.47 15.36 6.63
CA GLU A 270 -13.51 14.49 6.05
C GLU A 270 -13.11 13.00 6.08
N TYR A 271 -11.85 12.69 5.74
CA TYR A 271 -11.34 11.32 5.83
C TYR A 271 -11.19 10.86 7.29
N GLN A 272 -10.81 11.75 8.20
CA GLN A 272 -10.75 11.44 9.64
C GLN A 272 -12.13 11.14 10.22
N ALA A 273 -13.16 11.88 9.80
CA ALA A 273 -14.54 11.67 10.25
C ALA A 273 -15.09 10.27 9.90
N ILE A 274 -14.59 9.66 8.82
CA ILE A 274 -14.95 8.28 8.42
C ILE A 274 -14.02 7.21 9.03
N GLY A 275 -13.06 7.62 9.86
CA GLY A 275 -12.20 6.73 10.65
C GLY A 275 -10.82 6.45 10.08
N ILE A 276 -10.32 7.26 9.13
CA ILE A 276 -8.92 7.23 8.71
C ILE A 276 -8.06 7.91 9.80
N ASP A 277 -7.05 7.20 10.32
CA ASP A 277 -6.12 7.73 11.32
C ASP A 277 -4.68 7.90 10.80
N THR A 278 -4.40 7.36 9.61
CA THR A 278 -3.05 7.33 9.04
C THR A 278 -3.07 7.81 7.59
N ILE A 279 -2.14 8.68 7.21
CA ILE A 279 -1.99 9.13 5.82
C ILE A 279 -0.60 8.75 5.32
N ILE A 280 -0.56 8.03 4.21
CA ILE A 280 0.66 7.81 3.43
C ILE A 280 0.74 8.93 2.38
N GLY A 281 1.49 9.98 2.73
CA GLY A 281 1.65 11.17 1.89
C GLY A 281 2.74 11.03 0.82
N SER A 282 2.65 11.85 -0.23
CA SER A 282 3.74 12.10 -1.17
C SER A 282 3.60 13.47 -1.83
N GLY A 283 4.70 14.05 -2.31
CA GLY A 283 4.70 15.26 -3.12
C GLY A 283 5.75 15.19 -4.25
N TYR A 284 5.74 16.18 -5.15
CA TYR A 284 6.81 16.45 -6.10
C TYR A 284 7.49 17.79 -5.75
N PRO A 285 8.84 17.89 -5.77
CA PRO A 285 9.81 16.85 -6.14
C PRO A 285 9.78 15.65 -5.18
N HIS A 286 10.12 14.47 -5.68
CA HIS A 286 10.37 13.32 -4.80
C HIS A 286 11.61 13.67 -3.98
N LEU A 287 11.42 13.84 -2.67
CA LEU A 287 12.51 13.98 -1.70
C LEU A 287 13.18 12.62 -1.47
#